data_AF-A0AAY4DFM1-F1
#
_entry.id   AF-A0AAY4DFM1-F1
#
_cell.length_a   1.000
_cell.length_b   1.000
_cell.length_c   1.000
_cell.angle_alpha   90.00
_cell.angle_beta   90.00
_cell.angle_gamma   90.00
#
_symmetry.space_group_name_H-M   'P 1'
#
loop_
_entity.id
_entity.type
_entity.pdbx_description
1 polymer ?
#
loop_
_entity_poly.entity_id
_entity_poly.type
_entity_poly.pdbx_seq_one_letter_code
_entity_poly.pdbx_strand_id
1 'polypeptide(L)'
;MARLWRLAALLLTLACDGRFAQEENRVVFSLGTFQNVSVPENGTVQVVVSRIPSDVSFIVLQFHAQQQNATLSYTRVPQLGFSLTAADSGLLSALTPAQSTVSWFIESPDGQTVAGTGVILPYTSTDPVPGACNIEFDLDIDPNIHLRYNLFETTITFAPANVGFARGVAPPVCDEDTGPVAHWRLEYDIYQHFLPENDLSEQSLMIGVERVASTAGLEEHGKKLLTLSSGEKTSVSFTSIPGQGVIYSVVVRDPALNTSASYVPVHTYACSFASKLDGCASLGRISTKVFFTIAGMAGLFVCFFGHRFFKSELFIMGFGFTAFFCFVLVTKFTTLDYDLRLTLTTLIGVVGGAFLVLSWWRFGSVMACVIVVGLMLGFMLASVFFFTPLGDLAVFRTDAVFWVTFVCIVVVVPPFFIRWPRQGNITTCGVVGAYMVVLAVNAYVYTSLSYVTLDVLKRFINESFSRAFTSVPFQAIDFAMITAWVVLAVTGIVAQLYRERSRPFFPPSPYVMWQQERERRKTNVLDPSHHTPALPARLLARIRQLTRRSEPAGERTPLLL
;
A
#
# COMPACT_ATOMS: atom_id res chain seq x y z
N MET A 1 17.90 57.66 -12.91
CA MET A 1 17.40 56.60 -13.82
C MET A 1 18.47 55.61 -14.27
N ALA A 2 19.67 56.03 -14.69
CA ALA A 2 20.72 55.12 -15.18
C ALA A 2 21.23 54.06 -14.17
N ARG A 3 21.20 54.33 -12.86
CA ARG A 3 21.57 53.34 -11.82
C ARG A 3 20.51 52.26 -11.59
N LEU A 4 19.23 52.58 -11.74
CA LEU A 4 18.15 51.60 -11.63
C LEU A 4 18.17 50.59 -12.79
N TRP A 5 18.50 51.06 -13.99
CA TRP A 5 18.64 50.19 -15.17
C TRP A 5 19.82 49.22 -15.06
N ARG A 6 20.94 49.64 -14.44
CA ARG A 6 22.08 48.74 -14.21
C ARG A 6 21.79 47.69 -13.15
N LEU A 7 21.05 48.03 -12.10
CA LEU A 7 20.58 47.07 -11.08
C LEU A 7 19.53 46.11 -11.64
N ALA A 8 18.60 46.59 -12.47
CA ALA A 8 17.64 45.74 -13.16
C ALA A 8 18.32 44.81 -14.18
N ALA A 9 19.35 45.27 -14.89
CA ALA A 9 20.15 44.42 -15.77
C ALA A 9 20.95 43.38 -14.98
N LEU A 10 21.53 43.74 -13.82
CA LEU A 10 22.25 42.80 -12.96
C LEU A 10 21.31 41.75 -12.34
N LEU A 11 20.09 42.16 -11.95
CA LEU A 11 19.03 41.27 -11.45
C LEU A 11 18.45 40.38 -12.56
N LEU A 12 18.36 40.86 -13.80
CA LEU A 12 17.99 40.02 -14.95
C LEU A 12 19.10 39.03 -15.32
N THR A 13 20.38 39.41 -15.21
CA THR A 13 21.49 38.46 -15.45
C THR A 13 21.57 37.42 -14.35
N LEU A 14 21.33 37.79 -13.08
CA LEU A 14 21.25 36.85 -11.94
C LEU A 14 19.99 35.97 -11.98
N ALA A 15 18.87 36.46 -12.55
CA ALA A 15 17.67 35.66 -12.76
C ALA A 15 17.74 34.76 -14.01
N CYS A 16 18.64 35.05 -14.96
CA CYS A 16 18.90 34.21 -16.14
C CYS A 16 20.00 33.16 -15.93
N ASP A 17 20.74 33.19 -14.83
CA ASP A 17 21.83 32.24 -14.51
C ASP A 17 21.34 30.81 -14.17
N GLY A 18 20.03 30.56 -14.23
CA GLY A 18 19.43 29.24 -14.04
C GLY A 18 19.16 28.46 -15.33
N ARG A 19 19.46 29.01 -16.52
CA ARG A 19 19.33 28.30 -17.80
C ARG A 19 20.72 27.98 -18.36
N PHE A 20 21.37 26.96 -17.80
CA PHE A 20 22.60 26.44 -18.39
C PHE A 20 22.30 25.81 -19.76
N ALA A 21 23.18 26.14 -20.71
CA ALA A 21 23.02 25.99 -22.14
C ALA A 21 23.12 24.53 -22.59
N GLN A 22 21.99 23.94 -22.96
CA GLN A 22 21.98 22.88 -23.95
C GLN A 22 22.24 23.54 -25.32
N GLU A 23 23.43 23.32 -25.88
CA GLU A 23 23.70 23.58 -27.29
C GLU A 23 22.98 22.47 -28.09
N GLU A 24 22.50 22.73 -29.31
CA GLU A 24 21.44 21.92 -29.99
C GLU A 24 21.55 20.38 -29.86
N ASN A 25 22.76 19.81 -29.76
CA ASN A 25 22.98 18.37 -29.51
C ASN A 25 24.06 18.04 -28.47
N ARG A 26 24.44 18.99 -27.59
CA ARG A 26 25.52 18.78 -26.61
C ARG A 26 25.23 19.45 -25.28
N VAL A 27 25.44 18.70 -24.19
CA VAL A 27 25.32 19.18 -22.81
C VAL A 27 26.63 18.94 -22.06
N VAL A 28 27.11 19.96 -21.35
CA VAL A 28 28.35 19.89 -20.57
C VAL A 28 28.02 19.86 -19.08
N PHE A 29 28.37 18.73 -18.44
CA PHE A 29 28.11 18.51 -17.03
C PHE A 29 29.30 18.94 -16.16
N SER A 30 28.97 19.51 -15.01
CA SER A 30 29.87 19.56 -13.85
C SER A 30 29.65 18.33 -12.96
N LEU A 31 30.72 17.86 -12.33
CA LEU A 31 30.64 16.74 -11.39
C LEU A 31 29.74 17.12 -10.20
N GLY A 32 28.84 16.22 -9.84
CA GLY A 32 27.93 16.36 -8.70
C GLY A 32 26.77 17.34 -8.87
N THR A 33 26.64 18.00 -10.03
CA THR A 33 25.53 18.93 -10.28
C THR A 33 24.46 18.29 -11.16
N PHE A 34 23.21 18.39 -10.72
CA PHE A 34 22.06 17.98 -11.51
C PHE A 34 21.79 18.98 -12.62
N GLN A 35 21.44 18.46 -13.80
CA GLN A 35 21.05 19.27 -14.95
C GLN A 35 19.88 18.61 -15.68
N ASN A 36 18.90 19.43 -16.06
CA ASN A 36 17.81 18.98 -16.91
C ASN A 36 18.31 18.82 -18.35
N VAL A 37 18.00 17.69 -18.95
CA VAL A 37 18.35 17.38 -20.34
C VAL A 37 17.07 17.06 -21.10
N SER A 38 16.92 17.67 -22.27
CA SER A 38 15.84 17.38 -23.20
C SER A 38 16.39 16.74 -24.47
N VAL A 39 15.94 15.54 -24.78
CA VAL A 39 16.34 14.79 -25.97
C VAL A 39 15.25 14.96 -27.03
N PRO A 40 15.58 15.52 -28.20
CA PRO A 40 14.60 15.70 -29.27
C PRO A 40 14.16 14.36 -29.85
N GLU A 41 12.99 14.35 -30.50
CA GLU A 41 12.45 13.17 -31.18
C GLU A 41 13.46 12.61 -32.21
N ASN A 42 13.79 11.32 -32.09
CA ASN A 42 14.82 10.65 -32.90
C ASN A 42 16.19 11.37 -32.89
N GLY A 43 16.44 12.17 -31.86
CA GLY A 43 17.68 12.90 -31.66
C GLY A 43 18.64 12.19 -30.71
N THR A 44 19.91 12.54 -30.82
CA THR A 44 20.98 12.07 -29.94
C THR A 44 21.64 13.26 -29.29
N VAL A 45 21.66 13.32 -27.96
CA VAL A 45 22.34 14.37 -27.20
C VAL A 45 23.66 13.83 -26.67
N GLN A 46 24.76 14.52 -26.97
CA GLN A 46 26.07 14.18 -26.42
C GLN A 46 26.24 14.81 -25.04
N VAL A 47 26.43 13.96 -24.03
CA VAL A 47 26.77 14.38 -22.67
C VAL A 47 28.28 14.38 -22.52
N VAL A 48 28.87 15.50 -22.10
CA VAL A 48 30.32 15.63 -21.93
C VAL A 48 30.66 16.13 -20.54
N VAL A 49 31.63 15.49 -19.90
CA VAL A 49 32.26 16.00 -18.68
C VAL A 49 33.72 16.30 -18.98
N SER A 50 34.23 17.39 -18.40
CA SER A 50 35.60 17.86 -18.59
C SER A 50 36.22 18.27 -17.26
N ARG A 51 37.56 18.35 -17.23
CA ARG A 51 38.34 18.68 -16.03
C ARG A 51 38.12 17.68 -14.89
N ILE A 52 38.07 16.40 -15.21
CA ILE A 52 37.98 15.34 -14.21
C ILE A 52 39.26 15.34 -13.34
N PRO A 53 39.17 15.48 -12.01
CA PRO A 53 40.31 15.45 -11.09
C PRO A 53 41.09 14.13 -11.19
N SER A 54 42.40 14.13 -10.90
CA SER A 54 43.27 12.93 -11.06
C SER A 54 43.02 11.82 -10.04
N ASP A 55 42.43 12.15 -8.90
CA ASP A 55 42.08 11.26 -7.79
C ASP A 55 40.80 10.43 -8.04
N VAL A 56 39.97 10.84 -8.98
CA VAL A 56 38.76 10.11 -9.41
C VAL A 56 39.18 8.91 -10.25
N SER A 57 38.82 7.67 -9.90
CA SER A 57 39.16 6.47 -10.69
C SER A 57 38.10 6.13 -11.73
N PHE A 58 36.82 6.33 -11.41
CA PHE A 58 35.69 6.09 -12.30
C PHE A 58 34.58 7.11 -12.03
N ILE A 59 33.68 7.24 -13.00
CA ILE A 59 32.54 8.14 -12.92
C ILE A 59 31.27 7.41 -13.35
N VAL A 60 30.16 7.75 -12.71
CA VAL A 60 28.84 7.21 -13.06
C VAL A 60 27.97 8.35 -13.57
N LEU A 61 27.54 8.24 -14.83
CA LEU A 61 26.50 9.09 -15.38
C LEU A 61 25.15 8.46 -15.04
N GLN A 62 24.23 9.25 -14.49
CA GLN A 62 22.86 8.86 -14.20
C GLN A 62 21.92 9.76 -15.00
N PHE A 63 20.81 9.19 -15.49
CA PHE A 63 19.75 9.90 -16.17
C PHE A 63 18.40 9.34 -15.75
N HIS A 64 17.51 10.23 -15.33
CA HIS A 64 16.21 9.89 -14.75
C HIS A 64 15.09 10.63 -15.49
N ALA A 65 14.11 9.88 -15.99
CA ALA A 65 12.90 10.35 -16.64
C ALA A 65 11.67 9.63 -16.05
N GLN A 66 10.51 10.28 -15.98
CA GLN A 66 9.33 9.68 -15.34
C GLN A 66 8.48 8.84 -16.29
N GLN A 67 8.19 9.38 -17.49
CA GLN A 67 7.15 8.83 -18.36
C GLN A 67 7.69 7.97 -19.50
N GLN A 68 8.85 8.34 -20.03
CA GLN A 68 9.46 7.76 -21.20
C GLN A 68 10.81 7.15 -20.85
N ASN A 69 11.14 6.04 -21.50
CA ASN A 69 12.47 5.47 -21.40
C ASN A 69 13.45 6.28 -22.27
N ALA A 70 14.68 6.44 -21.81
CA ALA A 70 15.78 6.92 -22.62
C ALA A 70 16.82 5.81 -22.82
N THR A 71 17.52 5.86 -23.94
CA THR A 71 18.66 4.99 -24.19
C THR A 71 19.94 5.75 -23.88
N LEU A 72 20.67 5.28 -22.87
CA LEU A 72 21.98 5.78 -22.50
C LEU A 72 23.05 4.88 -23.13
N SER A 73 24.03 5.44 -23.82
CA SER A 73 25.04 4.68 -24.58
C SER A 73 26.46 5.26 -24.48
N TYR A 74 27.47 4.39 -24.46
CA TYR A 74 28.88 4.81 -24.60
C TYR A 74 29.20 5.27 -26.03
N THR A 75 28.48 4.76 -27.03
CA THR A 75 28.70 5.04 -28.45
C THR A 75 27.50 5.75 -29.07
N ARG A 76 27.73 6.53 -30.13
CA ARG A 76 26.67 7.26 -30.84
C ARG A 76 25.63 6.36 -31.52
N VAL A 77 25.98 5.11 -31.77
CA VAL A 77 25.02 4.10 -32.22
C VAL A 77 24.95 3.09 -31.08
N PRO A 78 23.79 2.89 -30.45
CA PRO A 78 23.64 1.94 -29.35
C PRO A 78 24.00 0.54 -29.81
N GLN A 79 24.81 -0.15 -29.03
CA GLN A 79 25.20 -1.54 -29.28
C GLN A 79 24.91 -2.36 -28.04
N LEU A 80 24.57 -3.64 -28.24
CA LEU A 80 24.41 -4.58 -27.14
C LEU A 80 25.71 -4.62 -26.33
N GLY A 81 25.63 -4.55 -25.00
CA GLY A 81 26.79 -4.42 -24.11
C GLY A 81 27.23 -2.99 -23.81
N PHE A 82 26.83 -2.02 -24.64
CA PHE A 82 27.30 -0.64 -24.55
C PHE A 82 26.18 0.40 -24.31
N SER A 83 24.93 -0.05 -24.19
CA SER A 83 23.79 0.82 -23.99
C SER A 83 22.72 0.17 -23.11
N LEU A 84 21.96 1.00 -22.40
CA LEU A 84 20.80 0.60 -21.61
C LEU A 84 19.62 1.51 -21.92
N THR A 85 18.44 0.91 -22.11
CA THR A 85 17.18 1.64 -22.31
C THR A 85 16.30 1.48 -21.09
N ALA A 86 16.09 2.57 -20.34
CA ALA A 86 15.25 2.59 -19.14
C ALA A 86 14.80 4.01 -18.78
N ALA A 87 13.81 4.12 -17.90
CA ALA A 87 13.37 5.39 -17.33
C ALA A 87 14.43 5.97 -16.38
N ASP A 88 15.03 5.11 -15.55
CA ASP A 88 16.23 5.39 -14.78
C ASP A 88 17.38 4.57 -15.35
N SER A 89 18.43 5.23 -15.80
CA SER A 89 19.58 4.57 -16.41
C SER A 89 20.88 5.23 -16.00
N GLY A 90 21.94 4.46 -15.97
CA GLY A 90 23.27 4.97 -15.75
C GLY A 90 24.36 4.08 -16.36
N LEU A 91 25.49 4.72 -16.63
CA LEU A 91 26.67 4.12 -17.22
C LEU A 91 27.90 4.46 -16.38
N LEU A 92 28.76 3.47 -16.19
CA LEU A 92 29.99 3.59 -15.42
C LEU A 92 31.20 3.58 -16.36
N SER A 93 31.99 4.65 -16.34
CA SER A 93 33.23 4.73 -17.10
C SER A 93 34.45 4.75 -16.18
N ALA A 94 35.24 3.67 -16.24
CA ALA A 94 36.57 3.62 -15.64
C ALA A 94 37.53 4.53 -16.42
N LEU A 95 38.31 5.33 -15.70
CA LEU A 95 39.17 6.34 -16.32
C LEU A 95 40.57 5.80 -16.59
N THR A 96 41.14 6.20 -17.73
CA THR A 96 42.55 5.98 -18.03
C THR A 96 43.43 7.03 -17.33
N PRO A 97 44.73 6.77 -17.08
CA PRO A 97 45.56 7.59 -16.18
C PRO A 97 45.55 9.10 -16.49
N ALA A 98 45.62 9.49 -17.77
CA ALA A 98 45.65 10.89 -18.22
C ALA A 98 44.28 11.43 -18.67
N GLN A 99 43.20 10.68 -18.47
CA GLN A 99 41.87 11.05 -18.94
C GLN A 99 41.28 12.17 -18.08
N SER A 100 40.93 13.27 -18.74
CA SER A 100 40.29 14.44 -18.12
C SER A 100 38.92 14.76 -18.73
N THR A 101 38.51 14.00 -19.75
CA THR A 101 37.25 14.16 -20.47
C THR A 101 36.63 12.81 -20.81
N VAL A 102 35.31 12.71 -20.64
CA VAL A 102 34.50 11.55 -21.05
C VAL A 102 33.23 12.05 -21.72
N SER A 103 32.71 11.30 -22.68
CA SER A 103 31.44 11.60 -23.32
C SER A 103 30.57 10.36 -23.48
N TRP A 104 29.25 10.55 -23.37
CA TRP A 104 28.21 9.56 -23.60
C TRP A 104 27.13 10.14 -24.52
N PHE A 105 26.19 9.31 -24.91
CA PHE A 105 25.07 9.68 -25.77
C PHE A 105 23.75 9.28 -25.09
N ILE A 106 22.78 10.20 -25.13
CA ILE A 106 21.40 9.94 -24.72
C ILE A 106 20.52 10.02 -25.96
N GLU A 107 19.70 9.01 -26.16
CA GLU A 107 18.84 8.87 -27.34
C GLU A 107 17.39 8.58 -26.94
N SER A 108 16.46 9.06 -27.76
CA SER A 108 15.04 8.72 -27.66
C SER A 108 14.75 7.43 -28.43
N PRO A 109 14.35 6.31 -27.78
CA PRO A 109 14.08 5.05 -28.47
C PRO A 109 12.77 5.06 -29.29
N ASP A 110 11.73 5.76 -28.82
CA ASP A 110 10.35 5.57 -29.30
C ASP A 110 9.82 6.71 -30.18
N GLY A 111 10.70 7.53 -30.75
CA GLY A 111 10.31 8.70 -31.55
C GLY A 111 9.49 9.72 -30.75
N GLN A 112 9.77 9.88 -29.46
CA GLN A 112 9.13 10.89 -28.61
C GLN A 112 10.19 11.71 -27.90
N THR A 113 9.93 12.99 -27.68
CA THR A 113 10.85 13.82 -26.91
C THR A 113 10.93 13.31 -25.47
N VAL A 114 12.14 13.05 -24.98
CA VAL A 114 12.38 12.60 -23.60
C VAL A 114 13.01 13.74 -22.81
N ALA A 115 12.38 14.14 -21.73
CA ALA A 115 12.93 15.11 -20.79
C ALA A 115 13.21 14.41 -19.46
N GLY A 116 14.36 14.73 -18.86
CA GLY A 116 14.78 14.14 -17.59
C GLY A 116 15.91 14.93 -16.95
N THR A 117 16.37 14.44 -15.81
CA THR A 117 17.49 15.04 -15.07
C THR A 117 18.67 14.09 -15.08
N GLY A 118 19.84 14.61 -15.44
CA GLY A 118 21.09 13.88 -15.36
C GLY A 118 21.97 14.35 -14.21
N VAL A 119 22.88 13.48 -13.75
CA VAL A 119 23.97 13.82 -12.83
C VAL A 119 25.18 12.94 -13.11
N ILE A 120 26.38 13.47 -12.89
CA ILE A 120 27.63 12.69 -12.98
C ILE A 120 28.29 12.66 -11.61
N LEU A 121 28.41 11.47 -11.04
CA LEU A 121 29.00 11.25 -9.72
C LEU A 121 30.43 10.70 -9.86
N PRO A 122 31.43 11.37 -9.26
CA PRO A 122 32.81 10.88 -9.24
C PRO A 122 33.09 9.94 -8.06
N TYR A 123 33.93 8.94 -8.30
CA TYR A 123 34.38 7.98 -7.30
C TYR A 123 35.89 7.79 -7.37
N THR A 124 36.51 7.46 -6.24
CA THR A 124 37.95 7.30 -6.04
C THR A 124 38.39 5.84 -6.17
N SER A 125 39.69 5.59 -6.23
CA SER A 125 40.22 4.22 -6.38
C SER A 125 39.93 3.30 -5.21
N THR A 126 39.54 3.84 -4.05
CA THR A 126 39.16 3.08 -2.86
C THR A 126 37.67 2.82 -2.76
N ASP A 127 36.86 3.49 -3.57
CA ASP A 127 35.42 3.29 -3.56
C ASP A 127 35.06 1.99 -4.31
N PRO A 128 34.16 1.16 -3.76
CA PRO A 128 33.69 -0.04 -4.44
C PRO A 128 33.02 0.32 -5.78
N VAL A 129 33.10 -0.57 -6.75
CA VAL A 129 32.60 -0.35 -8.12
C VAL A 129 31.25 -1.07 -8.30
N PRO A 130 30.11 -0.35 -8.32
CA PRO A 130 28.79 -0.95 -8.44
C PRO A 130 28.65 -1.74 -9.75
N GLY A 131 28.14 -2.97 -9.66
CA GLY A 131 27.84 -3.80 -10.83
C GLY A 131 29.02 -4.31 -11.65
N ALA A 132 30.25 -4.17 -11.15
CA ALA A 132 31.47 -4.59 -11.85
C ALA A 132 31.66 -6.11 -11.92
N CYS A 133 30.87 -6.88 -11.17
CA CYS A 133 30.80 -8.35 -11.27
C CYS A 133 29.47 -8.79 -11.88
N ASN A 134 29.04 -8.13 -12.96
CA ASN A 134 27.81 -8.47 -13.66
C ASN A 134 27.99 -9.73 -14.53
N ILE A 135 27.04 -10.66 -14.41
CA ILE A 135 26.91 -11.86 -15.25
C ILE A 135 25.47 -12.07 -15.75
N GLU A 136 24.52 -11.22 -15.33
CA GLU A 136 23.08 -11.40 -15.55
C GLU A 136 22.52 -10.41 -16.58
N PHE A 137 23.04 -9.18 -16.61
CA PHE A 137 22.51 -8.10 -17.46
C PHE A 137 23.41 -7.80 -18.66
N ASP A 138 22.88 -7.03 -19.61
CA ASP A 138 23.54 -6.80 -20.90
C ASP A 138 24.83 -5.97 -20.79
N LEU A 139 24.92 -5.01 -19.87
CA LEU A 139 26.09 -4.14 -19.72
C LEU A 139 27.26 -4.87 -19.05
N ASP A 140 28.49 -4.74 -19.55
CA ASP A 140 29.67 -5.35 -18.92
C ASP A 140 29.85 -4.95 -17.45
N ILE A 141 29.65 -3.66 -17.16
CA ILE A 141 29.54 -3.12 -15.80
C ILE A 141 28.16 -2.48 -15.69
N ASP A 142 27.29 -3.06 -14.86
CA ASP A 142 25.91 -2.62 -14.73
C ASP A 142 25.63 -1.97 -13.37
N PRO A 143 25.81 -0.64 -13.22
CA PRO A 143 25.55 0.06 -11.97
C PRO A 143 24.04 0.25 -11.68
N ASN A 144 23.15 -0.34 -12.48
CA ASN A 144 21.71 -0.08 -12.43
C ASN A 144 20.97 -1.07 -11.53
N ILE A 145 19.87 -0.58 -10.96
CA ILE A 145 18.91 -1.41 -10.24
C ILE A 145 17.76 -1.72 -11.19
N HIS A 146 17.58 -3.00 -11.51
CA HIS A 146 16.48 -3.47 -12.34
C HIS A 146 15.25 -3.69 -11.48
N LEU A 147 14.14 -3.09 -11.87
CA LEU A 147 12.88 -3.11 -11.12
C LEU A 147 11.80 -3.86 -11.90
N ARG A 148 11.11 -4.77 -11.22
CA ARG A 148 9.91 -5.45 -11.73
C ARG A 148 8.82 -5.37 -10.68
N TYR A 149 7.61 -4.99 -11.08
CA TYR A 149 6.48 -4.94 -10.17
C TYR A 149 5.27 -5.67 -10.73
N ASN A 150 4.44 -6.18 -9.83
CA ASN A 150 3.09 -6.64 -10.09
C ASN A 150 2.12 -6.01 -9.07
N LEU A 151 0.85 -6.45 -9.05
CA LEU A 151 -0.17 -5.93 -8.14
C LEU A 151 0.18 -6.15 -6.64
N PHE A 152 0.97 -7.18 -6.34
CA PHE A 152 1.25 -7.63 -4.98
C PHE A 152 2.60 -7.12 -4.49
N GLU A 153 3.66 -7.34 -5.27
CA GLU A 153 5.05 -7.08 -4.90
C GLU A 153 5.86 -6.37 -5.99
N THR A 154 6.83 -5.58 -5.55
CA THR A 154 7.86 -4.92 -6.35
C THR A 154 9.19 -5.52 -5.98
N THR A 155 9.91 -6.09 -6.94
CA THR A 155 11.21 -6.70 -6.74
C THR A 155 12.28 -5.88 -7.43
N ILE A 156 13.34 -5.57 -6.70
CA ILE A 156 14.58 -5.00 -7.24
C ILE A 156 15.63 -6.08 -7.37
N THR A 157 16.45 -6.00 -8.41
CA THR A 157 17.58 -6.87 -8.70
C THR A 157 18.75 -6.02 -9.19
N PHE A 158 19.97 -6.31 -8.75
CA PHE A 158 21.15 -5.56 -9.16
C PHE A 158 22.37 -6.48 -9.27
N ALA A 159 23.33 -6.10 -10.11
CA ALA A 159 24.55 -6.87 -10.29
C ALA A 159 25.49 -6.69 -9.08
N PRO A 160 26.22 -7.73 -8.65
CA PRO A 160 27.24 -7.61 -7.61
C PRO A 160 28.33 -6.59 -7.95
N ALA A 161 28.84 -5.91 -6.94
CA ALA A 161 29.93 -4.94 -7.05
C ALA A 161 31.31 -5.63 -6.99
N ASN A 162 32.35 -4.88 -7.34
CA ASN A 162 33.74 -5.27 -7.13
C ASN A 162 34.45 -4.26 -6.24
N VAL A 163 35.61 -4.62 -5.70
CA VAL A 163 36.45 -3.69 -4.93
C VAL A 163 37.01 -2.58 -5.83
N GLY A 164 37.28 -1.42 -5.25
CA GLY A 164 37.86 -0.28 -5.97
C GLY A 164 39.23 -0.59 -6.56
N PHE A 165 39.53 0.03 -7.71
CA PHE A 165 40.83 -0.07 -8.37
C PHE A 165 41.29 1.28 -8.94
N ALA A 166 42.61 1.42 -9.12
CA ALA A 166 43.22 2.65 -9.63
C ALA A 166 43.08 2.79 -11.16
N ARG A 167 43.23 4.01 -11.67
CA ARG A 167 43.14 4.31 -13.11
C ARG A 167 44.07 3.44 -13.95
N GLY A 168 43.56 2.88 -15.03
CA GLY A 168 44.33 2.07 -15.97
C GLY A 168 44.84 0.74 -15.42
N VAL A 169 44.48 0.38 -14.19
CA VAL A 169 44.73 -0.95 -13.62
C VAL A 169 43.58 -1.86 -14.00
N ALA A 170 43.88 -3.12 -14.33
CA ALA A 170 42.84 -4.11 -14.60
C ALA A 170 42.00 -4.35 -13.33
N PRO A 171 40.67 -4.46 -13.45
CA PRO A 171 39.81 -4.75 -12.31
C PRO A 171 40.17 -6.14 -11.73
N PRO A 172 40.04 -6.33 -10.40
CA PRO A 172 40.19 -7.64 -9.78
C PRO A 172 39.19 -8.64 -10.34
N VAL A 173 39.56 -9.92 -10.40
CA VAL A 173 38.68 -10.97 -10.95
C VAL A 173 37.55 -11.26 -9.97
N CYS A 174 36.32 -11.33 -10.47
CA CYS A 174 35.16 -11.77 -9.72
C CYS A 174 35.23 -13.29 -9.51
N ASP A 175 35.15 -13.75 -8.26
CA ASP A 175 35.04 -15.17 -7.87
C ASP A 175 36.32 -16.03 -7.82
N GLU A 176 37.52 -15.44 -7.87
CA GLU A 176 38.77 -16.21 -7.68
C GLU A 176 39.11 -16.54 -6.23
N ASP A 177 38.80 -15.64 -5.28
CA ASP A 177 39.11 -15.79 -3.86
C ASP A 177 37.95 -15.30 -3.00
N THR A 178 37.78 -15.87 -1.81
CA THR A 178 36.85 -15.41 -0.76
C THR A 178 37.57 -14.70 0.39
N GLY A 179 38.88 -14.50 0.24
CA GLY A 179 39.74 -13.81 1.19
C GLY A 179 39.45 -12.31 1.35
N PRO A 180 40.20 -11.63 2.24
CA PRO A 180 39.94 -10.24 2.64
C PRO A 180 40.19 -9.20 1.54
N VAL A 181 40.73 -9.60 0.39
CA VAL A 181 41.01 -8.74 -0.77
C VAL A 181 39.91 -8.85 -1.83
N ALA A 182 39.00 -9.83 -1.68
CA ALA A 182 37.96 -10.11 -2.64
C ALA A 182 36.69 -9.27 -2.43
N HIS A 183 35.84 -9.24 -3.45
CA HIS A 183 34.52 -8.58 -3.42
C HIS A 183 33.58 -9.15 -2.35
N TRP A 184 33.84 -10.38 -1.87
CA TRP A 184 33.00 -11.04 -0.86
C TRP A 184 32.93 -10.31 0.48
N ARG A 185 33.88 -9.39 0.74
CA ARG A 185 33.86 -8.52 1.94
C ARG A 185 32.84 -7.39 1.86
N LEU A 186 32.32 -7.09 0.67
CA LEU A 186 31.42 -5.96 0.45
C LEU A 186 30.05 -6.24 1.07
N GLU A 187 29.41 -5.17 1.52
CA GLU A 187 28.05 -5.19 2.07
C GLU A 187 27.16 -4.24 1.27
N TYR A 188 25.89 -4.62 1.07
CA TYR A 188 24.92 -3.85 0.30
C TYR A 188 23.82 -3.36 1.23
N ASP A 189 23.80 -2.05 1.46
CA ASP A 189 22.76 -1.39 2.21
C ASP A 189 21.63 -0.98 1.26
N ILE A 190 20.43 -1.50 1.51
CA ILE A 190 19.25 -1.21 0.70
C ILE A 190 18.39 -0.17 1.41
N TYR A 191 18.08 0.87 0.65
CA TYR A 191 17.30 2.01 1.09
C TYR A 191 16.02 2.15 0.28
N GLN A 192 15.04 2.76 0.92
CA GLN A 192 13.78 3.16 0.31
C GLN A 192 13.49 4.61 0.68
N HIS A 193 13.06 5.40 -0.30
CA HIS A 193 12.60 6.77 -0.12
C HIS A 193 11.20 6.93 -0.74
N PHE A 194 10.22 7.30 0.08
CA PHE A 194 8.85 7.53 -0.37
C PHE A 194 8.69 8.98 -0.86
N LEU A 195 8.10 9.14 -2.04
CA LEU A 195 7.68 10.46 -2.55
C LEU A 195 6.40 10.93 -1.84
N PRO A 196 6.06 12.23 -1.90
CA PRO A 196 4.81 12.74 -1.34
C PRO A 196 3.58 11.97 -1.84
N GLU A 197 2.67 11.64 -0.93
CA GLU A 197 1.42 10.93 -1.26
C GLU A 197 0.54 11.80 -2.18
N ASN A 198 -0.14 11.14 -3.13
CA ASN A 198 -1.04 11.80 -4.09
C ASN A 198 -0.36 12.84 -5.01
N ASP A 199 0.98 12.81 -5.11
CA ASP A 199 1.75 13.63 -6.05
C ASP A 199 2.42 12.72 -7.09
N LEU A 200 1.98 12.87 -8.35
CA LEU A 200 2.52 12.14 -9.49
C LEU A 200 3.34 13.05 -10.42
N SER A 201 3.71 14.24 -9.97
CA SER A 201 4.41 15.22 -10.81
C SER A 201 5.88 14.87 -11.03
N GLU A 202 6.39 15.20 -12.23
CA GLU A 202 7.81 15.03 -12.57
C GLU A 202 8.72 15.79 -11.61
N GLN A 203 8.31 16.99 -11.20
CA GLN A 203 9.07 17.82 -10.28
C GLN A 203 9.30 17.13 -8.92
N SER A 204 8.28 16.47 -8.37
CA SER A 204 8.38 15.75 -7.10
C SER A 204 9.37 14.59 -7.19
N LEU A 205 9.31 13.85 -8.30
CA LEU A 205 10.26 12.78 -8.59
C LEU A 205 11.68 13.31 -8.69
N MET A 206 11.92 14.37 -9.47
CA MET A 206 13.27 14.90 -9.67
C MET A 206 13.88 15.40 -8.35
N ILE A 207 13.11 16.12 -7.53
CA ILE A 207 13.55 16.53 -6.17
C ILE A 207 13.87 15.30 -5.30
N GLY A 208 13.05 14.25 -5.40
CA GLY A 208 13.29 13.00 -4.69
C GLY A 208 14.61 12.33 -5.11
N VAL A 209 14.83 12.19 -6.42
CA VAL A 209 16.06 11.63 -7.01
C VAL A 209 17.28 12.45 -6.60
N GLU A 210 17.19 13.78 -6.68
CA GLU A 210 18.27 14.70 -6.27
C GLU A 210 18.73 14.47 -4.84
N ARG A 211 17.78 14.22 -3.92
CA ARG A 211 18.07 13.93 -2.52
C ARG A 211 18.75 12.59 -2.29
N VAL A 212 18.51 11.60 -3.14
CA VAL A 212 18.91 10.20 -2.89
C VAL A 212 19.92 9.62 -3.88
N ALA A 213 20.37 10.39 -4.87
CA ALA A 213 21.35 9.91 -5.86
C ALA A 213 22.74 9.66 -5.26
N SER A 214 23.16 10.48 -4.29
CA SER A 214 24.45 10.36 -3.61
C SER A 214 24.33 9.54 -2.31
N THR A 215 25.43 8.91 -1.90
CA THR A 215 25.51 8.15 -0.64
C THR A 215 25.14 9.00 0.57
N ALA A 216 25.70 10.22 0.67
CA ALA A 216 25.42 11.15 1.77
C ALA A 216 23.94 11.59 1.81
N GLY A 217 23.36 11.93 0.64
CA GLY A 217 21.96 12.33 0.57
C GLY A 217 21.01 11.18 0.94
N LEU A 218 21.36 9.95 0.55
CA LEU A 218 20.59 8.75 0.87
C LEU A 218 20.64 8.40 2.36
N GLU A 219 21.77 8.57 3.03
CA GLU A 219 21.87 8.37 4.49
C GLU A 219 21.02 9.37 5.27
N GLU A 220 20.84 10.59 4.75
CA GLU A 220 20.04 11.64 5.38
C GLU A 220 18.52 11.48 5.12
N HIS A 221 18.14 11.14 3.88
CA HIS A 221 16.73 11.16 3.44
C HIS A 221 16.12 9.77 3.22
N GLY A 222 16.94 8.74 3.07
CA GLY A 222 16.53 7.37 2.83
C GLY A 222 16.29 6.59 4.13
N LYS A 223 15.36 5.64 4.09
CA LYS A 223 15.19 4.66 5.17
C LYS A 223 15.96 3.40 4.84
N LYS A 224 17.00 3.10 5.61
CA LYS A 224 17.70 1.80 5.52
C LYS A 224 16.77 0.67 5.95
N LEU A 225 16.59 -0.33 5.09
CA LEU A 225 15.70 -1.46 5.35
C LEU A 225 16.46 -2.71 5.79
N LEU A 226 17.58 -3.00 5.12
CA LEU A 226 18.42 -4.16 5.42
C LEU A 226 19.82 -3.99 4.84
N THR A 227 20.73 -4.86 5.27
CA THR A 227 22.08 -5.02 4.71
C THR A 227 22.21 -6.44 4.19
N LEU A 228 22.66 -6.62 2.95
CA LEU A 228 23.02 -7.91 2.38
C LEU A 228 24.53 -8.09 2.40
N SER A 229 24.98 -9.31 2.62
CA SER A 229 26.36 -9.72 2.31
C SER A 229 26.49 -10.11 0.84
N SER A 230 27.71 -10.06 0.28
CA SER A 230 27.97 -10.54 -1.09
C SER A 230 27.58 -12.00 -1.34
N GLY A 231 27.51 -12.83 -0.30
CA GLY A 231 27.05 -14.22 -0.37
C GLY A 231 25.54 -14.39 -0.59
N GLU A 232 24.76 -13.36 -0.33
CA GLU A 232 23.30 -13.39 -0.43
C GLU A 232 22.83 -12.98 -1.82
N LYS A 233 21.62 -13.40 -2.18
CA LYS A 233 21.02 -13.03 -3.45
C LYS A 233 20.78 -11.51 -3.50
N THR A 234 21.29 -10.84 -4.54
CA THR A 234 21.10 -9.40 -4.82
C THR A 234 19.70 -9.08 -5.34
N SER A 235 18.68 -9.64 -4.70
CA SER A 235 17.28 -9.48 -5.06
C SER A 235 16.41 -9.32 -3.84
N VAL A 236 15.64 -8.24 -3.79
CA VAL A 236 14.78 -7.90 -2.65
C VAL A 236 13.39 -7.50 -3.13
N SER A 237 12.37 -7.98 -2.40
CA SER A 237 10.97 -7.73 -2.72
C SER A 237 10.33 -6.81 -1.66
N PHE A 238 9.40 -5.96 -2.11
CA PHE A 238 8.66 -4.97 -1.33
C PHE A 238 7.18 -5.08 -1.68
N THR A 239 6.30 -4.63 -0.78
CA THR A 239 4.86 -4.53 -1.08
C THR A 239 4.64 -3.50 -2.20
N SER A 240 3.91 -3.88 -3.26
CA SER A 240 3.55 -2.94 -4.32
C SER A 240 2.46 -1.99 -3.87
N ILE A 241 2.68 -0.69 -4.08
CA ILE A 241 1.75 0.33 -3.66
C ILE A 241 1.34 1.15 -4.90
N PRO A 242 0.29 0.74 -5.63
CA PRO A 242 -0.09 1.41 -6.87
C PRO A 242 -0.45 2.89 -6.62
N GLY A 243 0.20 3.78 -7.35
CA GLY A 243 -0.01 5.24 -7.28
C GLY A 243 0.85 5.95 -6.24
N GLN A 244 1.61 5.21 -5.43
CA GLN A 244 2.57 5.78 -4.50
C GLN A 244 3.96 5.76 -5.10
N GLY A 245 4.58 6.94 -5.22
CA GLY A 245 5.95 7.05 -5.69
C GLY A 245 6.96 6.54 -4.66
N VAL A 246 7.87 5.68 -5.11
CA VAL A 246 8.95 5.11 -4.30
C VAL A 246 10.23 5.10 -5.11
N ILE A 247 11.33 5.52 -4.50
CA ILE A 247 12.70 5.39 -5.03
C ILE A 247 13.43 4.33 -4.21
N TYR A 248 13.97 3.33 -4.90
CA TYR A 248 14.84 2.32 -4.33
C TYR A 248 16.29 2.62 -4.67
N SER A 249 17.16 2.47 -3.68
CA SER A 249 18.58 2.76 -3.82
C SER A 249 19.39 1.71 -3.09
N VAL A 250 20.55 1.38 -3.64
CA VAL A 250 21.50 0.43 -3.05
C VAL A 250 22.83 1.12 -2.91
N VAL A 251 23.43 1.03 -1.72
CA VAL A 251 24.79 1.51 -1.46
C VAL A 251 25.65 0.31 -1.15
N VAL A 252 26.70 0.13 -1.95
CA VAL A 252 27.75 -0.84 -1.63
C VAL A 252 28.76 -0.18 -0.71
N ARG A 253 29.11 -0.87 0.37
CA ARG A 253 30.06 -0.43 1.38
C ARG A 253 31.23 -1.40 1.45
N ASP A 254 32.43 -0.84 1.50
CA ASP A 254 33.64 -1.58 1.80
C ASP A 254 33.99 -1.43 3.29
N PRO A 255 33.75 -2.43 4.13
CA PRO A 255 34.05 -2.34 5.56
C PRO A 255 35.55 -2.27 5.87
N ALA A 256 36.43 -2.69 4.95
CA ALA A 256 37.87 -2.65 5.17
C ALA A 256 38.46 -1.24 4.94
N LEU A 257 37.92 -0.51 3.96
CA LEU A 257 38.36 0.84 3.60
C LEU A 257 37.44 1.95 4.13
N ASN A 258 36.27 1.57 4.67
CA ASN A 258 35.21 2.47 5.12
C ASN A 258 34.76 3.47 4.05
N THR A 259 34.69 2.99 2.80
CA THR A 259 34.26 3.71 1.61
C THR A 259 32.93 3.15 1.11
N SER A 260 32.21 3.93 0.32
CA SER A 260 30.91 3.51 -0.22
C SER A 260 30.64 4.13 -1.58
N ALA A 261 29.85 3.42 -2.40
CA ALA A 261 29.37 3.91 -3.68
C ALA A 261 27.89 3.57 -3.85
N SER A 262 27.14 4.47 -4.51
CA SER A 262 25.73 4.24 -4.80
C SER A 262 25.55 3.60 -6.17
N TYR A 263 24.64 2.62 -6.23
CA TYR A 263 24.02 2.21 -7.48
C TYR A 263 23.09 3.31 -7.99
N VAL A 264 22.77 3.28 -9.28
CA VAL A 264 21.82 4.20 -9.89
C VAL A 264 20.44 3.95 -9.26
N PRO A 265 19.82 4.96 -8.61
CA PRO A 265 18.53 4.77 -7.98
C PRO A 265 17.45 4.52 -9.03
N VAL A 266 16.44 3.72 -8.68
CA VAL A 266 15.32 3.40 -9.56
C VAL A 266 14.00 3.79 -8.89
N HIS A 267 13.10 4.41 -9.65
CA HIS A 267 11.80 4.82 -9.16
C HIS A 267 10.67 3.96 -9.72
N THR A 268 9.56 3.91 -8.98
CA THR A 268 8.32 3.31 -9.46
C THR A 268 7.12 3.90 -8.73
N TYR A 269 5.97 3.82 -9.39
CA TYR A 269 4.66 4.07 -8.80
C TYR A 269 3.82 2.78 -8.72
N ALA A 270 4.40 1.62 -9.02
CA ALA A 270 3.73 0.33 -9.17
C ALA A 270 2.50 0.38 -10.11
N CYS A 271 2.53 1.30 -11.08
CA CYS A 271 1.54 1.53 -12.12
C CYS A 271 2.23 2.18 -13.34
N SER A 272 1.58 2.14 -14.50
CA SER A 272 2.13 2.72 -15.72
C SER A 272 1.54 4.11 -15.98
N PHE A 273 2.37 5.07 -16.40
CA PHE A 273 1.90 6.37 -16.93
C PHE A 273 1.47 6.29 -18.41
N ALA A 274 1.97 5.30 -19.15
CA ALA A 274 1.67 5.13 -20.57
C ALA A 274 0.31 4.42 -20.82
N SER A 275 -0.17 3.63 -19.86
CA SER A 275 -1.44 2.91 -19.98
C SER A 275 -2.64 3.86 -19.94
N LYS A 276 -3.48 3.82 -20.99
CA LYS A 276 -4.71 4.63 -21.08
C LYS A 276 -5.91 4.02 -20.34
N LEU A 277 -5.89 2.72 -20.07
CA LEU A 277 -6.99 1.99 -19.44
C LEU A 277 -6.79 1.83 -17.93
N ASP A 278 -5.57 1.47 -17.51
CA ASP A 278 -5.17 1.24 -16.10
C ASP A 278 -3.89 2.03 -15.79
N GLY A 279 -3.95 3.35 -15.98
CA GLY A 279 -2.84 4.26 -15.73
C GLY A 279 -2.76 4.69 -14.26
N CYS A 280 -1.62 5.26 -13.85
CA CYS A 280 -1.45 5.81 -12.50
C CYS A 280 -2.51 6.87 -12.14
N ALA A 281 -2.98 7.65 -13.12
CA ALA A 281 -4.02 8.66 -12.94
C ALA A 281 -5.45 8.07 -12.83
N SER A 282 -5.67 6.81 -13.24
CA SER A 282 -6.98 6.14 -13.17
C SER A 282 -7.10 5.16 -12.00
N LEU A 283 -6.12 5.15 -11.09
CA LEU A 283 -6.11 4.30 -9.91
C LEU A 283 -7.31 4.58 -9.00
N GLY A 284 -8.33 3.74 -9.13
CA GLY A 284 -9.55 3.77 -8.33
C GLY A 284 -10.78 3.52 -9.20
N ARG A 285 -11.05 2.24 -9.48
CA ARG A 285 -12.26 1.80 -10.18
C ARG A 285 -13.49 2.36 -9.47
N ILE A 286 -14.47 2.80 -10.25
CA ILE A 286 -15.74 3.35 -9.74
C ILE A 286 -16.44 2.32 -8.85
N SER A 287 -16.38 1.04 -9.22
CA SER A 287 -16.94 -0.07 -8.43
C SER A 287 -16.36 -0.14 -7.01
N THR A 288 -15.05 0.00 -6.86
CA THR A 288 -14.35 0.04 -5.57
C THR A 288 -14.77 1.26 -4.73
N LYS A 289 -14.87 2.45 -5.35
CA LYS A 289 -15.32 3.68 -4.70
C LYS A 289 -16.76 3.56 -4.18
N VAL A 290 -17.66 3.05 -5.01
CA VAL A 290 -19.07 2.81 -4.64
C VAL A 290 -19.18 1.78 -3.52
N PHE A 291 -18.42 0.69 -3.60
CA PHE A 291 -18.42 -0.34 -2.57
C PHE A 291 -17.96 0.21 -1.21
N PHE A 292 -16.79 0.86 -1.17
CA PHE A 292 -16.25 1.36 0.10
C PHE A 292 -17.02 2.56 0.66
N THR A 293 -17.69 3.37 -0.17
CA THR A 293 -18.60 4.42 0.37
C THR A 293 -19.81 3.84 1.07
N ILE A 294 -20.48 2.85 0.46
CA ILE A 294 -21.61 2.15 1.09
C ILE A 294 -21.13 1.46 2.38
N ALA A 295 -19.97 0.81 2.32
CA ALA A 295 -19.36 0.15 3.46
C ALA A 295 -18.99 1.13 4.60
N GLY A 296 -18.47 2.32 4.26
CA GLY A 296 -18.17 3.39 5.20
C GLY A 296 -19.41 3.98 5.86
N MET A 297 -20.49 4.20 5.11
CA MET A 297 -21.78 4.64 5.68
C MET A 297 -22.35 3.59 6.64
N ALA A 298 -22.30 2.32 6.25
CA ALA A 298 -22.69 1.20 7.11
C ALA A 298 -21.79 1.09 8.36
N GLY A 299 -20.49 1.30 8.19
CA GLY A 299 -19.49 1.34 9.26
C GLY A 299 -19.75 2.45 10.27
N LEU A 300 -20.04 3.67 9.80
CA LEU A 300 -20.39 4.80 10.65
C LEU A 300 -21.67 4.52 11.45
N PHE A 301 -22.68 3.93 10.81
CA PHE A 301 -23.89 3.50 11.49
C PHE A 301 -23.59 2.47 12.59
N VAL A 302 -22.80 1.44 12.29
CA VAL A 302 -22.38 0.42 13.28
C VAL A 302 -21.56 1.03 14.41
N CYS A 303 -20.69 2.00 14.11
CA CYS A 303 -19.81 2.68 15.06
C CYS A 303 -20.59 3.43 16.16
N PHE A 304 -21.76 4.02 15.85
CA PHE A 304 -22.56 4.78 16.83
C PHE A 304 -23.85 4.10 17.29
N PHE A 305 -24.38 3.17 16.49
CA PHE A 305 -25.70 2.57 16.71
C PHE A 305 -25.73 1.04 16.62
N GLY A 306 -24.58 0.38 16.39
CA GLY A 306 -24.49 -1.06 16.17
C GLY A 306 -25.18 -1.88 17.25
N HIS A 307 -24.75 -1.72 18.51
CA HIS A 307 -25.31 -2.51 19.61
C HIS A 307 -26.80 -2.28 19.85
N ARG A 308 -27.29 -1.05 19.61
CA ARG A 308 -28.70 -0.71 19.71
C ARG A 308 -29.53 -1.44 18.65
N PHE A 309 -29.04 -1.47 17.42
CA PHE A 309 -29.65 -2.14 16.28
C PHE A 309 -28.94 -3.45 15.99
N PHE A 310 -28.92 -4.35 16.98
CA PHE A 310 -28.18 -5.60 16.94
C PHE A 310 -28.44 -6.44 15.67
N LYS A 311 -29.67 -6.45 15.13
CA LYS A 311 -29.97 -7.14 13.86
C LYS A 311 -29.15 -6.60 12.68
N SER A 312 -29.06 -5.27 12.57
CA SER A 312 -28.32 -4.59 11.51
C SER A 312 -26.81 -4.79 11.69
N GLU A 313 -26.35 -4.75 12.94
CA GLU A 313 -24.96 -5.03 13.29
C GLU A 313 -24.55 -6.45 12.88
N LEU A 314 -25.33 -7.46 13.28
CA LEU A 314 -25.08 -8.86 12.91
C LEU A 314 -25.06 -9.06 11.39
N PHE A 315 -25.95 -8.38 10.67
CA PHE A 315 -25.96 -8.40 9.21
C PHE A 315 -24.66 -7.83 8.63
N ILE A 316 -24.21 -6.67 9.10
CA ILE A 316 -23.01 -5.99 8.58
C ILE A 316 -21.73 -6.74 8.95
N MET A 317 -21.62 -7.23 10.19
CA MET A 317 -20.46 -8.02 10.64
C MET A 317 -20.41 -9.38 9.93
N GLY A 318 -21.55 -10.06 9.79
CA GLY A 318 -21.65 -11.30 9.03
C GLY A 318 -21.32 -11.07 7.55
N PHE A 319 -21.82 -9.98 6.95
CA PHE A 319 -21.46 -9.57 5.60
C PHE A 319 -19.96 -9.40 5.44
N GLY A 320 -19.32 -8.60 6.31
CA GLY A 320 -17.88 -8.35 6.25
C GLY A 320 -17.05 -9.62 6.41
N PHE A 321 -17.40 -10.46 7.39
CA PHE A 321 -16.71 -11.73 7.63
C PHE A 321 -16.78 -12.65 6.40
N THR A 322 -17.99 -12.94 5.90
CA THR A 322 -18.15 -13.87 4.77
C THR A 322 -17.65 -13.27 3.47
N ALA A 323 -17.80 -11.96 3.26
CA ALA A 323 -17.25 -11.27 2.09
C ALA A 323 -15.71 -11.37 2.06
N PHE A 324 -15.03 -11.17 3.18
CA PHE A 324 -13.56 -11.28 3.22
C PHE A 324 -13.07 -12.66 2.79
N PHE A 325 -13.60 -13.74 3.41
CA PHE A 325 -13.21 -15.10 3.04
C PHE A 325 -13.60 -15.44 1.60
N CYS A 326 -14.79 -15.03 1.15
CA CYS A 326 -15.22 -15.23 -0.22
C CYS A 326 -14.29 -14.53 -1.21
N PHE A 327 -13.91 -13.28 -0.93
CA PHE A 327 -12.99 -12.53 -1.78
C PHE A 327 -11.64 -13.23 -1.90
N VAL A 328 -11.09 -13.73 -0.79
CA VAL A 328 -9.85 -14.51 -0.78
C VAL A 328 -9.98 -15.77 -1.64
N LEU A 329 -11.02 -16.58 -1.39
CA LEU A 329 -11.22 -17.86 -2.09
C LEU A 329 -11.44 -17.65 -3.60
N VAL A 330 -12.29 -16.70 -3.99
CA VAL A 330 -12.56 -16.40 -5.39
C VAL A 330 -11.30 -15.89 -6.07
N THR A 331 -10.52 -15.01 -5.42
CA THR A 331 -9.26 -14.51 -5.99
C THR A 331 -8.23 -15.62 -6.16
N LYS A 332 -8.13 -16.55 -5.21
CA LYS A 332 -7.12 -17.61 -5.23
C LYS A 332 -7.45 -18.71 -6.25
N PHE A 333 -8.72 -19.06 -6.39
CA PHE A 333 -9.14 -20.22 -7.18
C PHE A 333 -9.79 -19.89 -8.52
N THR A 334 -10.03 -18.61 -8.83
CA THR A 334 -10.70 -18.21 -10.08
C THR A 334 -9.98 -17.04 -10.74
N THR A 335 -10.04 -16.97 -12.06
CA THR A 335 -9.50 -15.87 -12.88
C THR A 335 -10.58 -14.89 -13.32
N LEU A 336 -11.56 -14.65 -12.44
CA LEU A 336 -12.66 -13.72 -12.74
C LEU A 336 -12.16 -12.28 -12.75
N ASP A 337 -12.75 -11.45 -13.62
CA ASP A 337 -12.50 -10.01 -13.61
C ASP A 337 -12.89 -9.38 -12.26
N TYR A 338 -12.22 -8.29 -11.91
CA TYR A 338 -12.34 -7.62 -10.62
C TYR A 338 -13.80 -7.26 -10.28
N ASP A 339 -14.55 -6.71 -11.24
CA ASP A 339 -15.92 -6.25 -10.99
C ASP A 339 -16.89 -7.41 -10.75
N LEU A 340 -16.69 -8.52 -11.47
CA LEU A 340 -17.45 -9.76 -11.28
C LEU A 340 -17.11 -10.41 -9.94
N ARG A 341 -15.83 -10.44 -9.57
CA ARG A 341 -15.37 -10.92 -8.26
C ARG A 341 -15.97 -10.10 -7.12
N LEU A 342 -15.96 -8.78 -7.24
CA LEU A 342 -16.53 -7.89 -6.23
C LEU A 342 -18.04 -8.13 -6.10
N THR A 343 -18.75 -8.27 -7.22
CA THR A 343 -20.19 -8.57 -7.25
C THR A 343 -20.48 -9.91 -6.55
N LEU A 344 -19.77 -10.98 -6.90
CA LEU A 344 -19.94 -12.30 -6.28
C LEU A 344 -19.66 -12.25 -4.76
N THR A 345 -18.61 -11.54 -4.36
CA THR A 345 -18.25 -11.30 -2.97
C THR A 345 -19.38 -10.60 -2.22
N THR A 346 -20.00 -9.57 -2.82
CA THR A 346 -21.13 -8.86 -2.20
C THR A 346 -22.35 -9.76 -2.04
N LEU A 347 -22.68 -10.60 -3.03
CA LEU A 347 -23.82 -11.51 -2.97
C LEU A 347 -23.63 -12.56 -1.86
N ILE A 348 -22.45 -13.16 -1.78
CA ILE A 348 -22.13 -14.16 -0.74
C ILE A 348 -22.04 -13.48 0.63
N GLY A 349 -21.54 -12.25 0.72
CA GLY A 349 -21.60 -11.43 1.92
C GLY A 349 -23.04 -11.22 2.41
N VAL A 350 -23.99 -10.88 1.52
CA VAL A 350 -25.40 -10.72 1.90
C VAL A 350 -25.98 -12.03 2.46
N VAL A 351 -25.66 -13.17 1.85
CA VAL A 351 -26.06 -14.49 2.35
C VAL A 351 -25.46 -14.75 3.74
N GLY A 352 -24.17 -14.44 3.95
CA GLY A 352 -23.50 -14.57 5.24
C GLY A 352 -24.10 -13.71 6.34
N GLY A 353 -24.37 -12.44 6.03
CA GLY A 353 -25.06 -11.51 6.94
C GLY A 353 -26.46 -11.99 7.31
N ALA A 354 -27.25 -12.43 6.31
CA ALA A 354 -28.57 -12.99 6.54
C ALA A 354 -28.52 -14.27 7.39
N PHE A 355 -27.58 -15.17 7.11
CA PHE A 355 -27.37 -16.39 7.87
C PHE A 355 -27.08 -16.11 9.34
N LEU A 356 -26.21 -15.14 9.63
CA LEU A 356 -25.84 -14.79 10.99
C LEU A 356 -27.03 -14.19 11.78
N VAL A 357 -27.82 -13.34 11.12
CA VAL A 357 -29.08 -12.80 11.69
C VAL A 357 -30.10 -13.91 11.92
N LEU A 358 -30.28 -14.83 10.96
CA LEU A 358 -31.22 -15.95 11.07
C LEU A 358 -30.81 -16.93 12.17
N SER A 359 -29.51 -17.19 12.32
CA SER A 359 -28.96 -18.03 13.38
C SER A 359 -29.27 -17.43 14.76
N TRP A 360 -29.00 -16.13 14.95
CA TRP A 360 -29.40 -15.44 16.17
C TRP A 360 -30.92 -15.47 16.39
N TRP A 361 -31.70 -15.20 15.34
CA TRP A 361 -33.15 -15.18 15.42
C TRP A 361 -33.71 -16.54 15.83
N ARG A 362 -33.18 -17.63 15.29
CA ARG A 362 -33.66 -19.01 15.49
C ARG A 362 -33.18 -19.66 16.77
N PHE A 363 -31.91 -19.46 17.14
CA PHE A 363 -31.28 -20.14 18.28
C PHE A 363 -31.16 -19.25 19.52
N GLY A 364 -31.27 -17.92 19.36
CA GLY A 364 -31.05 -16.97 20.45
C GLY A 364 -29.64 -17.00 21.05
N SER A 365 -28.70 -17.70 20.42
CA SER A 365 -27.34 -17.85 20.93
C SER A 365 -26.53 -16.57 20.69
N VAL A 366 -26.51 -15.72 21.71
CA VAL A 366 -25.67 -14.51 21.75
C VAL A 366 -24.19 -14.88 21.68
N MET A 367 -23.79 -16.02 22.26
CA MET A 367 -22.38 -16.42 22.30
C MET A 367 -21.80 -16.73 20.93
N ALA A 368 -22.54 -17.40 20.04
CA ALA A 368 -22.08 -17.65 18.67
C ALA A 368 -21.85 -16.35 17.88
N CYS A 369 -22.70 -15.34 18.12
CA CYS A 369 -22.58 -14.03 17.50
C CYS A 369 -21.34 -13.26 18.03
N VAL A 370 -21.15 -13.27 19.35
CA VAL A 370 -20.00 -12.63 20.01
C VAL A 370 -18.68 -13.26 19.57
N ILE A 371 -18.65 -14.56 19.25
CA ILE A 371 -17.45 -15.21 18.69
C ILE A 371 -17.10 -14.61 17.32
N VAL A 372 -18.05 -14.51 16.38
CA VAL A 372 -17.77 -13.96 15.04
C VAL A 372 -17.33 -12.50 15.12
N VAL A 373 -18.02 -11.69 15.95
CA VAL A 373 -17.66 -10.29 16.19
C VAL A 373 -16.29 -10.18 16.88
N GLY A 374 -15.98 -11.07 17.83
CA GLY A 374 -14.67 -11.15 18.48
C GLY A 374 -13.56 -11.53 17.52
N LEU A 375 -13.80 -12.44 16.57
CA LEU A 375 -12.84 -12.82 15.54
C LEU A 375 -12.53 -11.66 14.59
N MET A 376 -13.53 -10.83 14.24
CA MET A 376 -13.31 -9.62 13.44
C MET A 376 -12.42 -8.61 14.15
N LEU A 377 -12.63 -8.39 15.46
CA LEU A 377 -11.75 -7.54 16.26
C LEU A 377 -10.35 -8.15 16.38
N GLY A 378 -10.27 -9.46 16.61
CA GLY A 378 -9.00 -10.18 16.64
C GLY A 378 -8.22 -10.09 15.34
N PHE A 379 -8.89 -10.20 14.19
CA PHE A 379 -8.33 -9.97 12.88
C PHE A 379 -7.78 -8.55 12.76
N MET A 380 -8.56 -7.54 13.15
CA MET A 380 -8.11 -6.14 13.10
C MET A 380 -6.89 -5.89 14.00
N LEU A 381 -6.87 -6.44 15.22
CA LEU A 381 -5.74 -6.30 16.14
C LEU A 381 -4.48 -7.01 15.62
N ALA A 382 -4.63 -8.22 15.06
CA ALA A 382 -3.52 -8.94 14.43
C ALA A 382 -2.98 -8.18 13.22
N SER A 383 -3.86 -7.68 12.35
CA SER A 383 -3.51 -6.83 11.21
C SER A 383 -2.73 -5.59 11.65
N VAL A 384 -3.20 -4.86 12.67
CA VAL A 384 -2.49 -3.69 13.20
C VAL A 384 -1.12 -4.06 13.77
N PHE A 385 -1.01 -5.18 14.49
CA PHE A 385 0.26 -5.66 15.03
C PHE A 385 1.29 -5.88 13.93
N PHE A 386 0.92 -6.58 12.85
CA PHE A 386 1.82 -6.85 11.73
C PHE A 386 2.07 -5.65 10.81
N PHE A 387 1.21 -4.64 10.84
CA PHE A 387 1.44 -3.38 10.15
C PHE A 387 2.50 -2.49 10.83
N THR A 388 2.81 -2.74 12.11
CA THR A 388 3.91 -2.05 12.79
C THR A 388 5.27 -2.60 12.33
N PRO A 389 6.39 -1.89 12.60
CA PRO A 389 7.74 -2.40 12.30
C PRO A 389 8.06 -3.78 12.92
N LEU A 390 7.27 -4.25 13.88
CA LEU A 390 7.38 -5.61 14.43
C LEU A 390 7.04 -6.68 13.38
N GLY A 391 6.17 -6.39 12.41
CA GLY A 391 5.80 -7.34 11.36
C GLY A 391 6.90 -7.60 10.33
N ASP A 392 7.81 -6.65 10.14
CA ASP A 392 8.93 -6.75 9.19
C ASP A 392 10.15 -7.54 9.74
N LEU A 393 10.07 -8.03 10.99
CA LEU A 393 11.12 -8.85 11.59
C LEU A 393 11.35 -10.13 10.75
N ALA A 394 12.62 -10.53 10.62
CA ALA A 394 13.02 -11.70 9.81
C ALA A 394 12.27 -12.98 10.20
N VAL A 395 11.91 -13.13 11.48
CA VAL A 395 11.15 -14.27 12.03
C VAL A 395 9.78 -14.43 11.36
N PHE A 396 9.11 -13.33 11.00
CA PHE A 396 7.79 -13.34 10.37
C PHE A 396 7.79 -13.49 8.85
N ARG A 397 8.98 -13.57 8.24
CA ARG A 397 9.11 -13.93 6.81
C ARG A 397 8.81 -15.41 6.54
N THR A 398 8.83 -16.26 7.58
CA THR A 398 8.37 -17.63 7.47
C THR A 398 6.85 -17.71 7.63
N ASP A 399 6.15 -18.24 6.64
CA ASP A 399 4.68 -18.32 6.64
C ASP A 399 4.12 -19.09 7.82
N ALA A 400 4.74 -20.20 8.22
CA ALA A 400 4.29 -20.96 9.38
C ALA A 400 4.27 -20.09 10.65
N VAL A 401 5.34 -19.34 10.91
CA VAL A 401 5.45 -18.51 12.12
C VAL A 401 4.48 -17.34 12.07
N PHE A 402 4.37 -16.68 10.92
CA PHE A 402 3.41 -15.59 10.71
C PHE A 402 1.97 -16.06 10.95
N TRP A 403 1.52 -17.12 10.25
CA TRP A 403 0.13 -17.57 10.31
C TRP A 403 -0.24 -18.13 11.68
N VAL A 404 0.67 -18.87 12.34
CA VAL A 404 0.43 -19.35 13.71
C VAL A 404 0.28 -18.16 14.66
N THR A 405 1.18 -17.18 14.61
CA THR A 405 1.11 -15.99 15.47
C THR A 405 -0.16 -15.17 15.18
N PHE A 406 -0.47 -14.96 13.91
CA PHE A 406 -1.67 -14.26 13.46
C PHE A 406 -2.94 -14.93 13.99
N VAL A 407 -3.10 -16.23 13.76
CA VAL A 407 -4.26 -17.00 14.22
C VAL A 407 -4.35 -17.03 15.74
N CYS A 408 -3.22 -17.14 16.45
CA CYS A 408 -3.20 -17.06 17.91
C CYS A 408 -3.77 -15.73 18.42
N ILE A 409 -3.35 -14.59 17.86
CA ILE A 409 -3.90 -13.27 18.23
C ILE A 409 -5.40 -13.22 17.93
N VAL A 410 -5.82 -13.67 16.74
CA VAL A 410 -7.23 -13.67 16.32
C VAL A 410 -8.11 -14.50 17.26
N VAL A 411 -7.66 -15.69 17.65
CA VAL A 411 -8.45 -16.65 18.43
C VAL A 411 -8.45 -16.33 19.92
N VAL A 412 -7.45 -15.62 20.46
CA VAL A 412 -7.40 -15.22 21.88
C VAL A 412 -8.42 -14.12 22.22
N VAL A 413 -8.77 -13.27 21.25
CA VAL A 413 -9.66 -12.13 21.46
C VAL A 413 -11.11 -12.54 21.80
N PRO A 414 -11.79 -13.45 21.07
CA PRO A 414 -13.14 -13.85 21.41
C PRO A 414 -13.30 -14.42 22.84
N PRO A 415 -12.48 -15.39 23.31
CA PRO A 415 -12.54 -15.92 24.67
C PRO A 415 -12.40 -14.86 25.76
N PHE A 416 -11.54 -13.86 25.56
CA PHE A 416 -11.38 -12.74 26.48
C PHE A 416 -12.71 -11.96 26.65
N PHE A 417 -13.42 -11.73 25.55
CA PHE A 417 -14.70 -11.02 25.57
C PHE A 417 -15.92 -11.88 25.91
N ILE A 418 -15.80 -13.22 26.03
CA ILE A 418 -16.89 -14.07 26.55
C ILE A 418 -17.29 -13.65 27.97
N ARG A 419 -16.32 -13.18 28.78
CA ARG A 419 -16.57 -12.72 30.14
C ARG A 419 -17.41 -11.44 30.20
N TRP A 420 -17.27 -10.58 29.19
CA TRP A 420 -17.94 -9.28 29.07
C TRP A 420 -18.44 -9.05 27.64
N PRO A 421 -19.44 -9.83 27.18
CA PRO A 421 -19.81 -9.89 25.77
C PRO A 421 -20.37 -8.56 25.25
N ARG A 422 -21.09 -7.82 26.09
CA ARG A 422 -21.59 -6.47 25.75
C ARG A 422 -20.45 -5.49 25.50
N GLN A 423 -19.43 -5.49 26.36
CA GLN A 423 -18.29 -4.58 26.22
C GLN A 423 -17.52 -4.93 24.94
N GLY A 424 -17.24 -6.22 24.72
CA GLY A 424 -16.59 -6.71 23.50
C GLY A 424 -17.32 -6.32 22.22
N ASN A 425 -18.64 -6.51 22.19
CA ASN A 425 -19.47 -6.16 21.05
C ASN A 425 -19.42 -4.65 20.73
N ILE A 426 -19.59 -3.81 21.75
CA ILE A 426 -19.52 -2.35 21.60
C ILE A 426 -18.12 -1.91 21.14
N THR A 427 -17.06 -2.50 21.70
CA THR A 427 -15.68 -2.19 21.28
C THR A 427 -15.43 -2.58 19.84
N THR A 428 -15.88 -3.76 19.39
CA THR A 428 -15.74 -4.16 17.99
C THR A 428 -16.50 -3.22 17.06
N CYS A 429 -17.75 -2.89 17.39
CA CYS A 429 -18.56 -1.96 16.61
C CYS A 429 -17.86 -0.60 16.44
N GLY A 430 -17.30 -0.06 17.52
CA GLY A 430 -16.55 1.19 17.48
C GLY A 430 -15.31 1.11 16.61
N VAL A 431 -14.43 0.14 16.85
CA VAL A 431 -13.12 0.00 16.17
C VAL A 431 -13.29 -0.37 14.70
N VAL A 432 -14.02 -1.46 14.41
CA VAL A 432 -14.24 -1.96 13.04
C VAL A 432 -15.12 -0.99 12.25
N GLY A 433 -16.17 -0.45 12.87
CA GLY A 433 -17.04 0.54 12.22
C GLY A 433 -16.28 1.81 11.84
N ALA A 434 -15.41 2.32 12.72
CA ALA A 434 -14.56 3.47 12.41
C ALA A 434 -13.51 3.16 11.34
N TYR A 435 -12.93 1.95 11.34
CA TYR A 435 -11.99 1.55 10.29
C TYR A 435 -12.64 1.47 8.90
N MET A 436 -13.90 1.04 8.81
CA MET A 436 -14.64 1.04 7.54
C MET A 436 -14.82 2.46 6.97
N VAL A 437 -14.88 3.48 7.83
CA VAL A 437 -14.87 4.89 7.40
C VAL A 437 -13.50 5.28 6.85
N VAL A 438 -12.41 4.84 7.49
CA VAL A 438 -11.04 5.05 6.97
C VAL A 438 -10.88 4.42 5.59
N LEU A 439 -11.36 3.20 5.38
CA LEU A 439 -11.35 2.54 4.07
C LEU A 439 -12.17 3.30 3.01
N ALA A 440 -13.28 3.91 3.42
CA ALA A 440 -14.08 4.74 2.54
C ALA A 440 -13.34 6.00 2.11
N VAL A 441 -12.67 6.69 3.04
CA VAL A 441 -11.83 7.85 2.72
C VAL A 441 -10.67 7.45 1.83
N ASN A 442 -10.03 6.31 2.12
CA ASN A 442 -8.92 5.77 1.34
C ASN A 442 -9.27 5.57 -0.15
N ALA A 443 -10.53 5.29 -0.47
CA ALA A 443 -10.97 5.11 -1.86
C ALA A 443 -10.94 6.42 -2.68
N TYR A 444 -10.84 7.57 -2.03
CA TYR A 444 -10.79 8.89 -2.67
C TYR A 444 -9.47 9.62 -2.44
N VAL A 445 -8.90 9.44 -1.27
CA VAL A 445 -7.65 10.05 -0.86
C VAL A 445 -6.70 8.90 -0.56
N TYR A 446 -5.60 8.81 -1.29
CA TYR A 446 -4.61 7.77 -1.07
C TYR A 446 -4.08 7.85 0.38
N THR A 447 -4.16 6.74 1.13
CA THR A 447 -3.63 6.64 2.51
C THR A 447 -2.99 5.27 2.73
N SER A 448 -1.96 5.21 3.54
CA SER A 448 -1.30 3.93 3.89
C SER A 448 -2.19 3.00 4.74
N LEU A 449 -3.21 3.53 5.43
CA LEU A 449 -3.98 2.77 6.42
C LEU A 449 -4.82 1.62 5.86
N SER A 450 -5.14 1.64 4.57
CA SER A 450 -5.80 0.50 3.93
C SER A 450 -4.91 -0.76 3.90
N TYR A 451 -3.58 -0.57 3.93
CA TYR A 451 -2.61 -1.66 3.91
C TYR A 451 -2.58 -2.48 5.20
N VAL A 452 -3.14 -1.96 6.31
CA VAL A 452 -3.38 -2.73 7.55
C VAL A 452 -4.09 -4.05 7.26
N THR A 453 -5.13 -4.02 6.41
CA THR A 453 -5.84 -5.23 5.99
C THR A 453 -5.41 -5.75 4.63
N LEU A 454 -4.95 -4.88 3.73
CA LEU A 454 -4.54 -5.32 2.39
C LEU A 454 -3.25 -6.14 2.40
N ASP A 455 -2.27 -5.88 3.27
CA ASP A 455 -1.04 -6.70 3.30
C ASP A 455 -1.32 -8.13 3.75
N VAL A 456 -2.20 -8.31 4.74
CA VAL A 456 -2.68 -9.65 5.13
C VAL A 456 -3.41 -10.31 3.96
N LEU A 457 -4.24 -9.56 3.24
CA LEU A 457 -4.94 -10.05 2.05
C LEU A 457 -3.97 -10.44 0.93
N LYS A 458 -2.95 -9.63 0.66
CA LYS A 458 -1.90 -9.94 -0.32
C LYS A 458 -1.16 -11.21 0.05
N ARG A 459 -0.84 -11.41 1.33
CA ARG A 459 -0.18 -12.64 1.82
C ARG A 459 -1.08 -13.88 1.72
N PHE A 460 -2.40 -13.73 1.85
CA PHE A 460 -3.34 -14.83 1.59
C PHE A 460 -3.38 -15.24 0.12
N ILE A 461 -3.24 -14.26 -0.79
CA ILE A 461 -3.41 -14.46 -2.23
C ILE A 461 -2.09 -14.91 -2.88
N ASN A 462 -0.97 -14.30 -2.51
CA ASN A 462 0.33 -14.53 -3.13
C ASN A 462 1.29 -15.22 -2.15
N GLU A 463 1.76 -16.40 -2.54
CA GLU A 463 2.69 -17.22 -1.75
C GLU A 463 4.12 -16.62 -1.70
N SER A 464 4.52 -15.83 -2.70
CA SER A 464 5.84 -15.15 -2.69
C SER A 464 5.90 -13.94 -1.77
N PHE A 465 4.74 -13.41 -1.36
CA PHE A 465 4.64 -12.17 -0.57
C PHE A 465 5.26 -12.29 0.83
N SER A 466 5.51 -13.51 1.31
CA SER A 466 6.22 -13.78 2.57
C SER A 466 7.62 -13.16 2.64
N ARG A 467 8.24 -12.90 1.48
CA ARG A 467 9.57 -12.30 1.33
C ARG A 467 9.54 -10.78 1.20
N ALA A 468 8.36 -10.20 1.00
CA ALA A 468 8.21 -8.77 0.74
C ALA A 468 8.27 -7.96 2.03
N PHE A 469 9.01 -6.85 2.02
CA PHE A 469 8.92 -5.84 3.08
C PHE A 469 7.60 -5.08 2.99
N THR A 470 6.93 -4.90 4.13
CA THR A 470 5.60 -4.25 4.21
C THR A 470 5.69 -2.79 4.65
N SER A 471 6.80 -2.12 4.33
CA SER A 471 6.97 -0.70 4.61
C SER A 471 6.00 0.15 3.80
N VAL A 472 5.33 1.08 4.48
CA VAL A 472 4.43 2.07 3.89
C VAL A 472 4.89 3.49 4.23
N PRO A 473 4.52 4.50 3.42
CA PRO A 473 4.74 5.89 3.79
C PRO A 473 3.93 6.21 5.05
N PHE A 474 4.53 6.93 6.00
CA PHE A 474 3.83 7.55 7.13
C PHE A 474 3.98 9.06 7.00
N GLN A 475 3.06 9.68 6.27
CA GLN A 475 3.03 11.12 6.04
C GLN A 475 1.98 11.82 6.91
N ALA A 476 1.90 13.15 6.78
CA ALA A 476 1.00 13.97 7.60
C ALA A 476 -0.47 13.53 7.51
N ILE A 477 -0.91 13.06 6.33
CA ILE A 477 -2.28 12.59 6.13
C ILE A 477 -2.55 11.27 6.84
N ASP A 478 -1.57 10.36 6.93
CA ASP A 478 -1.70 9.14 7.72
C ASP A 478 -1.86 9.45 9.20
N PHE A 479 -1.06 10.39 9.74
CA PHE A 479 -1.23 10.84 11.13
C PHE A 479 -2.62 11.45 11.35
N ALA A 480 -3.08 12.30 10.43
CA ALA A 480 -4.43 12.86 10.50
C ALA A 480 -5.50 11.75 10.48
N MET A 481 -5.36 10.75 9.60
CA MET A 481 -6.32 9.66 9.49
C MET A 481 -6.28 8.69 10.67
N ILE A 482 -5.12 8.43 11.27
CA ILE A 482 -5.00 7.66 12.52
C ILE A 482 -5.70 8.41 13.65
N THR A 483 -5.49 9.71 13.78
CA THR A 483 -6.17 10.50 14.83
C THR A 483 -7.69 10.49 14.63
N ALA A 484 -8.16 10.65 13.39
CA ALA A 484 -9.58 10.55 13.06
C ALA A 484 -10.14 9.15 13.39
N TRP A 485 -9.42 8.09 13.06
CA TRP A 485 -9.82 6.72 13.35
C TRP A 485 -9.96 6.48 14.87
N VAL A 486 -8.96 6.87 15.66
CA VAL A 486 -8.98 6.70 17.12
C VAL A 486 -10.10 7.54 17.75
N VAL A 487 -10.26 8.81 17.33
CA VAL A 487 -11.33 9.67 17.85
C VAL A 487 -12.71 9.12 17.51
N LEU A 488 -12.94 8.67 16.27
CA LEU A 488 -14.20 8.04 15.87
C LEU A 488 -14.47 6.75 16.66
N ALA A 489 -13.46 5.89 16.82
CA ALA A 489 -13.62 4.66 17.59
C ALA A 489 -13.95 4.93 19.07
N VAL A 490 -13.20 5.81 19.73
CA VAL A 490 -13.42 6.15 21.14
C VAL A 490 -14.77 6.83 21.34
N THR A 491 -15.13 7.80 20.50
CA THR A 491 -16.42 8.49 20.60
C THR A 491 -17.58 7.54 20.34
N GLY A 492 -17.48 6.63 19.37
CA GLY A 492 -18.46 5.59 19.11
C GLY A 492 -18.65 4.63 20.30
N ILE A 493 -17.54 4.15 20.86
CA ILE A 493 -17.55 3.26 22.05
C ILE A 493 -18.21 3.96 23.24
N VAL A 494 -17.75 5.17 23.58
CA VAL A 494 -18.28 5.93 24.73
C VAL A 494 -19.77 6.24 24.54
N ALA A 495 -20.18 6.65 23.33
CA ALA A 495 -21.58 6.95 23.03
C ALA A 495 -22.47 5.70 23.17
N GLN A 496 -22.04 4.55 22.65
CA GLN A 496 -22.78 3.29 22.79
C GLN A 496 -22.84 2.82 24.26
N LEU A 497 -21.73 2.91 25.00
CA LEU A 497 -21.70 2.54 26.41
C LEU A 497 -22.64 3.40 27.26
N TYR A 498 -22.63 4.70 27.03
CA TYR A 498 -23.47 5.65 27.74
C TYR A 498 -24.96 5.41 27.46
N ARG A 499 -25.35 5.29 26.19
CA ARG A 499 -26.76 5.14 25.78
C ARG A 499 -27.37 3.82 26.23
N GLU A 500 -26.58 2.76 26.28
CA GLU A 500 -27.06 1.41 26.57
C GLU A 500 -26.94 1.07 28.07
N ARG A 501 -26.43 1.98 28.92
CA ARG A 501 -26.14 1.73 30.34
C ARG A 501 -27.33 1.16 31.13
N SER A 502 -28.55 1.63 30.84
CA SER A 502 -29.79 1.22 31.52
C SER A 502 -30.55 0.09 30.83
N ARG A 503 -30.03 -0.45 29.73
CA ARG A 503 -30.69 -1.47 28.91
C ARG A 503 -30.12 -2.88 29.20
N PRO A 504 -30.90 -3.94 28.89
CA PRO A 504 -30.41 -5.31 29.01
C PRO A 504 -29.17 -5.54 28.15
N PHE A 505 -28.31 -6.48 28.55
CA PHE A 505 -27.01 -6.71 27.92
C PHE A 505 -27.07 -7.01 26.41
N PHE A 506 -28.12 -7.68 25.96
CA PHE A 506 -28.43 -7.93 24.56
C PHE A 506 -29.96 -7.94 24.38
N PRO A 507 -30.49 -7.59 23.20
CA PRO A 507 -31.90 -7.73 22.93
C PRO A 507 -32.31 -9.22 22.98
N PRO A 508 -33.46 -9.56 23.60
CA PRO A 508 -33.96 -10.93 23.61
C PRO A 508 -34.31 -11.41 22.19
N SER A 509 -34.14 -12.71 21.92
CA SER A 509 -34.41 -13.24 20.59
C SER A 509 -35.93 -13.28 20.31
N PRO A 510 -36.39 -12.77 19.15
CA PRO A 510 -37.82 -12.69 18.86
C PRO A 510 -38.51 -14.06 18.85
N TYR A 511 -37.81 -15.11 18.42
CA TYR A 511 -38.37 -16.46 18.38
C TYR A 511 -38.56 -17.04 19.79
N VAL A 512 -37.59 -16.88 20.69
CA VAL A 512 -37.72 -17.37 22.07
C VAL A 512 -38.79 -16.56 22.80
N MET A 513 -38.85 -15.24 22.60
CA MET A 513 -39.95 -14.42 23.11
C MET A 513 -41.30 -14.89 22.57
N TRP A 514 -41.40 -15.22 21.28
CA TRP A 514 -42.63 -15.73 20.68
C TRP A 514 -43.02 -17.10 21.24
N GLN A 515 -42.05 -18.00 21.48
CA GLN A 515 -42.30 -19.29 22.12
C GLN A 515 -42.79 -19.12 23.56
N GLN A 516 -42.10 -18.28 24.35
CA GLN A 516 -42.48 -17.96 25.72
C GLN A 516 -43.88 -17.34 25.78
N GLU A 517 -44.17 -16.40 24.87
CA GLU A 517 -45.49 -15.79 24.76
C GLU A 517 -46.54 -16.82 24.34
N ARG A 518 -46.23 -17.73 23.41
CA ARG A 518 -47.15 -18.81 23.01
C ARG A 518 -47.44 -19.79 24.15
N GLU A 519 -46.44 -20.13 24.95
CA GLU A 519 -46.62 -20.96 26.15
C GLU A 519 -47.41 -20.21 27.24
N ARG A 520 -47.15 -18.91 27.41
CA ARG A 520 -47.92 -18.04 28.29
C ARG A 520 -49.39 -18.01 27.88
N ARG A 521 -49.69 -17.92 26.58
CA ARG A 521 -51.08 -17.95 26.09
C ARG A 521 -51.75 -19.30 26.31
N LYS A 522 -51.02 -20.42 26.21
CA LYS A 522 -51.58 -21.75 26.52
C LYS A 522 -51.88 -21.96 28.01
N THR A 523 -51.11 -21.32 28.89
CA THR A 523 -51.21 -21.51 30.34
C THR A 523 -52.06 -20.45 31.04
N ASN A 524 -52.22 -19.29 30.41
CA ASN A 524 -53.04 -18.20 30.92
C ASN A 524 -54.49 -18.33 30.44
N VAL A 525 -55.32 -18.97 31.24
CA VAL A 525 -56.76 -19.17 30.99
C VAL A 525 -57.51 -17.82 30.84
N LEU A 526 -56.97 -16.74 31.42
CA LEU A 526 -57.52 -15.38 31.35
C LEU A 526 -57.06 -14.60 30.12
N ASP A 527 -56.30 -15.20 29.20
CA ASP A 527 -55.93 -14.52 27.95
C ASP A 527 -57.19 -14.28 27.10
N PRO A 528 -57.51 -13.01 26.71
CA PRO A 528 -58.65 -12.68 25.86
C PRO A 528 -58.70 -13.52 24.58
N SER A 529 -57.55 -13.99 24.10
CA SER A 529 -57.46 -14.86 22.91
C SER A 529 -58.24 -16.18 23.05
N HIS A 530 -58.34 -16.73 24.27
CA HIS A 530 -59.14 -17.94 24.57
C HIS A 530 -60.65 -17.70 24.56
N HIS A 531 -61.08 -16.47 24.79
CA HIS A 531 -62.49 -16.07 24.73
C HIS A 531 -62.91 -15.60 23.34
N THR A 532 -61.99 -15.60 22.36
CA THR A 532 -62.33 -15.24 20.99
C THR A 532 -62.99 -16.43 20.27
N PRO A 533 -64.26 -16.33 19.83
CA PRO A 533 -64.98 -17.46 19.23
C PRO A 533 -64.31 -17.93 17.94
N ALA A 534 -64.51 -19.19 17.55
CA ALA A 534 -63.90 -19.74 16.33
C ALA A 534 -64.22 -18.89 15.08
N LEU A 535 -63.30 -18.83 14.12
CA LEU A 535 -63.46 -18.12 12.83
C LEU A 535 -64.83 -18.35 12.15
N PRO A 536 -65.37 -19.57 12.04
CA PRO A 536 -66.70 -19.78 11.47
C PRO A 536 -67.80 -19.11 12.30
N ALA A 537 -67.71 -19.10 13.64
CA ALA A 537 -68.67 -18.42 14.50
C ALA A 537 -68.57 -16.88 14.40
N ARG A 538 -67.37 -16.33 14.18
CA ARG A 538 -67.20 -14.89 13.89
C ARG A 538 -67.78 -14.51 12.54
N LEU A 539 -67.56 -15.33 11.51
CA LEU A 539 -68.14 -15.14 10.18
C LEU A 539 -69.67 -15.23 10.24
N LEU A 540 -70.23 -16.23 10.92
CA LEU A 540 -71.68 -16.37 11.14
C LEU A 540 -72.27 -15.20 11.93
N ALA A 541 -71.55 -14.70 12.95
CA ALA A 541 -71.96 -13.52 13.72
C ALA A 541 -71.95 -12.24 12.86
N ARG A 542 -70.94 -12.07 12.00
CA ARG A 542 -70.86 -10.95 11.04
C ARG A 542 -71.95 -11.03 9.97
N ILE A 543 -72.24 -12.22 9.46
CA ILE A 543 -73.32 -12.47 8.50
C ILE A 543 -74.69 -12.26 9.16
N ARG A 544 -74.87 -12.66 10.42
CA ARG A 544 -76.08 -12.35 11.21
C ARG A 544 -76.23 -10.86 11.53
N GLN A 545 -75.13 -10.13 11.73
CA GLN A 545 -75.17 -8.68 11.90
C GLN A 545 -75.53 -7.96 10.60
N LEU A 546 -75.16 -8.51 9.43
CA LEU A 546 -75.54 -7.97 8.13
C LEU A 546 -77.02 -8.25 7.76
N THR A 547 -77.62 -9.30 8.31
CA THR A 547 -79.02 -9.68 8.03
C THR A 547 -80.04 -9.15 9.05
N ARG A 548 -79.59 -8.60 10.19
CA ARG A 548 -80.49 -8.05 11.22
C ARG A 548 -80.56 -6.53 11.14
N ARG A 549 -81.76 -5.98 10.98
CA ARG A 549 -82.04 -4.54 11.03
C ARG A 549 -81.65 -3.99 12.41
N SER A 550 -80.96 -2.86 12.42
CA SER A 550 -80.41 -2.20 13.60
C SER A 550 -81.50 -1.93 14.67
N GLU A 551 -81.40 -2.59 15.82
CA GLU A 551 -82.06 -2.14 17.06
C GLU A 551 -81.09 -1.26 17.86
N PRO A 552 -81.59 -0.25 18.61
CA PRO A 552 -80.74 0.75 19.25
C PRO A 552 -79.89 0.12 20.36
N ALA A 553 -78.67 0.67 20.49
CA ALA A 553 -77.65 0.21 21.42
C ALA A 553 -78.14 0.25 22.88
N GLY A 554 -78.49 -0.92 23.43
CA GLY A 554 -78.53 -1.13 24.87
C GLY A 554 -77.10 -1.16 25.42
N GLU A 555 -76.87 -0.36 26.47
CA GLU A 555 -75.60 -0.20 27.17
C GLU A 555 -74.90 -1.55 27.40
N ARG A 556 -73.73 -1.73 26.78
CA ARG A 556 -72.74 -2.71 27.23
C ARG A 556 -71.80 -2.00 28.17
N THR A 557 -72.09 -2.07 29.46
CA THR A 557 -71.09 -1.87 30.51
C THR A 557 -69.93 -2.84 30.27
N PRO A 558 -68.67 -2.38 30.13
CA PRO A 558 -67.54 -3.27 30.07
C PRO A 558 -67.34 -3.88 31.46
N LEU A 559 -67.56 -5.19 31.58
CA LEU A 559 -67.09 -5.95 32.73
C LEU A 559 -65.56 -5.88 32.76
N LEU A 560 -65.05 -5.10 33.71
CA LEU A 560 -63.73 -5.31 34.29
C LEU A 560 -63.73 -6.70 34.93
N LEU A 561 -62.99 -7.65 34.36
CA LEU A 561 -62.33 -8.78 35.04
C LEU A 561 -61.47 -9.55 34.04
#